data_AF-A0AAD9UB32-F1
#
_entry.id   AF-A0AAD9UB32-F1
#
_cell.length_a   1.000
_cell.length_b   1.000
_cell.length_c   1.000
_cell.angle_alpha   90.00
_cell.angle_beta   90.00
_cell.angle_gamma   90.00
#
_symmetry.space_group_name_H-M   'P 1'
#
loop_
_entity.id
_entity.type
_entity.pdbx_description
1 polymer ?
#
loop_
_entity_poly.entity_id
_entity_poly.type
_entity_poly.pdbx_seq_one_letter_code
_entity_poly.pdbx_strand_id
1 'polypeptide(L)'
;MDERGGGSFVAVRRISQGLDRGNTCHTTSAEVVAGSAAWLGRGLSCVCAQRRDSDPRPSFDLTPAQEECLQSLQNRIDVAYDSSILEHQEALRALWSASFPEEELRGLISEQWKEMGWQGKDPSTDFRGGGFISLENLLYFARNFQKSFQDLLRKQEGDRSVWEYPFAVAGVNITFMLIQMLDLEAVKPRTLVGAIFLKFLSENESAFDLLYCITFKLMDHEWLSMRASYMDFNTVMKATRRQLERELLLEDITRLEDLPSYELLTR
;
A
#
# COMPACT_ATOMS: atom_id res chain seq x y z
N MET A 1 -14.90 -36.93 -25.64
CA MET A 1 -15.54 -35.61 -25.74
C MET A 1 -16.21 -35.26 -24.43
N ASP A 2 -15.61 -34.65 -23.42
CA ASP A 2 -14.23 -34.54 -22.90
C ASP A 2 -14.44 -33.85 -21.54
N GLU A 3 -13.99 -34.49 -20.45
CA GLU A 3 -12.95 -34.03 -19.49
C GLU A 3 -13.34 -32.81 -18.64
N ARG A 4 -13.64 -32.97 -17.34
CA ARG A 4 -12.75 -33.13 -16.14
C ARG A 4 -12.06 -31.84 -15.68
N GLY A 5 -12.12 -31.63 -14.35
CA GLY A 5 -11.25 -30.74 -13.57
C GLY A 5 -12.06 -29.67 -12.83
N GLY A 6 -12.36 -29.75 -11.53
CA GLY A 6 -11.51 -30.25 -10.45
C GLY A 6 -10.57 -29.14 -9.96
N GLY A 7 -11.12 -28.06 -9.40
CA GLY A 7 -10.36 -26.95 -8.84
C GLY A 7 -10.44 -26.94 -7.31
N SER A 8 -9.62 -27.78 -6.68
CA SER A 8 -9.28 -27.67 -5.26
C SER A 8 -8.10 -26.70 -5.15
N PHE A 9 -8.27 -25.56 -4.48
CA PHE A 9 -7.15 -24.77 -3.98
C PHE A 9 -7.44 -24.31 -2.55
N VAL A 10 -6.47 -24.59 -1.69
CA VAL A 10 -6.59 -24.59 -0.23
C VAL A 10 -6.57 -23.16 0.29
N ALA A 11 -7.72 -22.71 0.81
CA ALA A 11 -7.80 -21.65 1.79
C ALA A 11 -7.16 -22.13 3.10
N VAL A 12 -6.22 -21.36 3.67
CA VAL A 12 -5.65 -21.68 4.98
C VAL A 12 -6.75 -21.45 6.03
N ARG A 13 -7.37 -22.56 6.46
CA ARG A 13 -8.35 -22.62 7.55
C ARG A 13 -7.59 -22.91 8.84
N ARG A 14 -7.70 -22.05 9.85
CA ARG A 14 -7.20 -22.35 11.21
C ARG A 14 -8.12 -23.37 11.87
N ILE A 15 -7.63 -24.58 12.15
CA ILE A 15 -8.20 -25.48 13.17
C ILE A 15 -7.05 -26.17 13.93
N SER A 16 -7.15 -26.18 15.24
CA SER A 16 -6.18 -26.70 16.21
C SER A 16 -6.27 -28.22 16.44
N GLN A 17 -5.12 -28.81 16.81
CA GLN A 17 -4.87 -30.07 17.54
C GLN A 17 -4.98 -31.43 16.82
N GLY A 18 -3.93 -32.26 16.99
CA GLY A 18 -3.99 -33.73 16.97
C GLY A 18 -2.80 -34.45 16.30
N LEU A 19 -2.01 -35.19 17.09
CA LEU A 19 -0.88 -36.06 16.68
C LEU A 19 -1.32 -37.28 15.83
N ASP A 20 -0.50 -37.75 14.86
CA ASP A 20 0.39 -38.94 15.01
C ASP A 20 0.99 -39.48 13.67
N ARG A 21 2.29 -39.86 13.78
CA ARG A 21 3.12 -40.91 13.11
C ARG A 21 2.86 -41.47 11.68
N GLY A 22 3.94 -41.54 10.88
CA GLY A 22 4.32 -42.78 10.15
C GLY A 22 5.02 -42.64 8.77
N ASN A 23 6.27 -43.14 8.68
CA ASN A 23 7.18 -43.39 7.52
C ASN A 23 6.51 -43.79 6.17
N THR A 24 7.10 -43.64 4.95
CA THR A 24 8.43 -44.13 4.47
C THR A 24 8.73 -43.59 3.04
N CYS A 25 10.02 -43.65 2.67
CA CYS A 25 10.76 -43.21 1.47
C CYS A 25 10.25 -43.66 0.08
N HIS A 26 10.46 -42.86 -0.98
CA HIS A 26 11.27 -43.20 -2.17
C HIS A 26 11.47 -41.98 -3.12
N THR A 27 12.71 -41.85 -3.59
CA THR A 27 13.28 -40.86 -4.52
C THR A 27 12.81 -41.07 -5.97
N THR A 28 12.48 -40.00 -6.71
CA THR A 28 13.14 -39.61 -7.99
C THR A 28 12.47 -38.42 -8.69
N SER A 29 13.36 -37.64 -9.31
CA SER A 29 13.18 -36.75 -10.45
C SER A 29 12.62 -35.34 -10.24
N ALA A 30 13.39 -34.40 -10.76
CA ALA A 30 13.15 -32.98 -10.77
C ALA A 30 11.93 -32.64 -11.62
N GLU A 31 11.00 -31.90 -11.02
CA GLU A 31 10.07 -31.06 -11.75
C GLU A 31 10.21 -29.64 -11.22
N VAL A 32 10.73 -28.78 -12.09
CA VAL A 32 10.73 -27.33 -11.92
C VAL A 32 9.28 -26.88 -12.03
N VAL A 33 8.60 -26.77 -10.89
CA VAL A 33 7.24 -26.21 -10.83
C VAL A 33 7.37 -24.69 -10.76
N ALA A 34 7.34 -24.08 -11.95
CA ALA A 34 7.06 -22.67 -12.14
C ALA A 34 5.61 -22.40 -11.68
N GLY A 35 5.44 -22.10 -10.39
CA GLY A 35 4.16 -21.77 -9.78
C GLY A 35 4.00 -20.28 -9.54
N SER A 36 3.08 -19.66 -10.28
CA SER A 36 2.32 -18.45 -9.90
C SER A 36 3.06 -17.11 -9.84
N ALA A 37 3.76 -16.76 -10.92
CA ALA A 37 4.19 -15.38 -11.21
C ALA A 37 3.18 -14.64 -12.14
N ALA A 38 1.88 -14.89 -11.99
CA ALA A 38 0.90 -14.52 -13.02
C ALA A 38 -0.24 -13.58 -12.56
N TRP A 39 -0.08 -12.75 -11.54
CA TRP A 39 -1.12 -11.74 -11.19
C TRP A 39 -0.57 -10.35 -10.80
N LEU A 40 0.67 -10.03 -11.17
CA LEU A 40 1.21 -8.65 -11.10
C LEU A 40 1.90 -8.20 -12.40
N GLY A 41 1.81 -8.99 -13.48
CA GLY A 41 2.55 -8.73 -14.72
C GLY A 41 1.75 -8.08 -15.87
N ARG A 42 0.43 -8.26 -15.94
CA ARG A 42 -0.46 -7.65 -16.95
C ARG A 42 -1.89 -7.66 -16.40
N GLY A 43 -2.41 -6.52 -15.94
CA GLY A 43 -3.77 -6.53 -15.40
C GLY A 43 -4.28 -5.29 -14.68
N LEU A 44 -3.48 -4.23 -14.48
CA LEU A 44 -4.05 -2.88 -14.41
C LEU A 44 -4.06 -2.35 -15.84
N SER A 45 -5.10 -2.72 -16.59
CA SER A 45 -5.46 -1.97 -17.77
C SER A 45 -5.70 -0.53 -17.31
N CYS A 46 -4.68 0.32 -17.50
CA CYS A 46 -4.83 1.68 -17.98
C CYS A 46 -6.22 2.26 -17.66
N VAL A 47 -6.35 2.87 -16.48
CA VAL A 47 -7.32 3.97 -16.32
C VAL A 47 -6.63 5.21 -16.88
N CYS A 48 -6.21 5.16 -18.15
CA CYS A 48 -5.75 6.33 -18.87
C CYS A 48 -6.63 6.50 -20.11
N ALA A 49 -6.99 7.76 -20.33
CA ALA A 49 -7.53 8.28 -21.58
C ALA A 49 -8.99 7.98 -21.91
N GLN A 50 -9.91 8.49 -21.10
CA GLN A 50 -10.94 9.34 -21.72
C GLN A 50 -10.41 10.77 -21.74
N ARG A 51 -9.53 11.05 -22.72
CA ARG A 51 -9.06 12.39 -23.04
C ARG A 51 -10.21 13.15 -23.71
N ARG A 52 -10.74 14.17 -23.04
CA ARG A 52 -11.34 15.32 -23.74
C ARG A 52 -10.24 16.36 -23.91
N ASP A 53 -9.58 16.35 -25.07
CA ASP A 53 -8.68 17.42 -25.50
C ASP A 53 -9.54 18.64 -25.90
N SER A 54 -9.99 19.45 -24.94
CA SER A 54 -10.51 20.83 -25.17
C SER A 54 -10.98 21.52 -23.88
N ASP A 55 -10.08 21.75 -22.92
CA ASP A 55 -10.26 22.82 -21.94
C ASP A 55 -8.92 23.53 -21.71
N PRO A 56 -8.90 24.87 -21.56
CA PRO A 56 -7.68 25.59 -21.22
C PRO A 56 -7.21 25.09 -19.86
N ARG A 57 -6.15 24.29 -19.88
CA ARG A 57 -5.58 23.70 -18.67
C ARG A 57 -5.21 24.84 -17.70
N PRO A 58 -5.69 24.83 -16.46
CA PRO A 58 -5.17 25.76 -15.46
C PRO A 58 -3.67 25.49 -15.32
N SER A 59 -2.85 26.44 -15.77
CA SER A 59 -1.41 26.44 -15.47
C SER A 59 -1.28 27.05 -14.09
N PHE A 60 -0.96 26.21 -13.11
CA PHE A 60 -0.49 26.68 -11.83
C PHE A 60 1.00 27.00 -11.99
N ASP A 61 1.36 28.25 -11.70
CA ASP A 61 2.75 28.64 -11.60
C ASP A 61 3.21 28.27 -10.19
N LEU A 62 4.26 27.45 -10.12
CA LEU A 62 4.82 27.01 -8.84
C LEU A 62 5.79 28.08 -8.34
N THR A 63 5.82 28.24 -7.02
CA THR A 63 6.91 29.00 -6.39
C THR A 63 8.19 28.17 -6.42
N PRO A 64 9.39 28.79 -6.40
CA PRO A 64 10.65 28.03 -6.36
C PRO A 64 10.73 27.02 -5.19
N ALA A 65 10.16 27.36 -4.03
CA ALA A 65 10.07 26.44 -2.89
C ALA A 65 9.20 25.22 -3.18
N GLN A 66 8.05 25.40 -3.85
CA GLN A 66 7.19 24.29 -4.26
C GLN A 66 7.86 23.39 -5.30
N GLU A 67 8.62 23.97 -6.24
CA GLU A 67 9.41 23.20 -7.22
C GLU A 67 10.48 22.36 -6.53
N GLU A 68 11.22 22.93 -5.58
CA GLU A 68 12.24 22.22 -4.81
C GLU A 68 11.65 21.06 -3.99
N CYS A 69 10.55 21.31 -3.27
CA CYS A 69 9.88 20.27 -2.49
C CYS A 69 9.30 19.17 -3.39
N LEU A 70 8.71 19.52 -4.54
CA LEU A 70 8.23 18.54 -5.53
C LEU A 70 9.38 17.70 -6.07
N GLN A 71 10.50 18.32 -6.45
CA GLN A 71 11.66 17.60 -6.97
C GLN A 71 12.25 16.65 -5.92
N SER A 72 12.31 17.07 -4.66
CA SER A 72 12.76 16.21 -3.55
C SER A 72 11.87 14.97 -3.41
N LEU A 73 10.54 15.15 -3.44
CA LEU A 73 9.59 14.03 -3.40
C LEU A 73 9.68 13.13 -4.63
N GLN A 74 9.84 13.69 -5.83
CA GLN A 74 10.04 12.94 -7.07
C GLN A 74 11.32 12.09 -7.02
N ASN A 75 12.41 12.65 -6.50
CA ASN A 75 13.64 11.91 -6.31
C ASN A 75 13.43 10.69 -5.38
N ARG A 76 12.59 10.80 -4.34
CA ARG A 76 12.22 9.65 -3.48
C ARG A 76 11.36 8.63 -4.22
N ILE A 77 10.40 9.08 -5.03
CA ILE A 77 9.52 8.21 -5.83
C ILE A 77 10.31 7.38 -6.84
N ASP A 78 11.33 7.96 -7.47
CA ASP A 78 12.14 7.31 -8.50
C ASP A 78 13.11 6.23 -7.96
N VAL A 79 13.27 6.11 -6.63
CA VAL A 79 14.11 5.07 -6.02
C VAL A 79 13.37 3.74 -6.00
N ALA A 80 13.81 2.80 -6.84
CA ALA A 80 13.38 1.41 -6.78
C ALA A 80 13.92 0.72 -5.51
N TYR A 81 13.12 -0.16 -4.89
CA TYR A 81 13.63 -1.02 -3.83
C TYR A 81 14.69 -1.99 -4.40
N ASP A 82 15.79 -2.12 -3.68
CA ASP A 82 16.92 -2.98 -4.04
C ASP A 82 17.40 -3.72 -2.79
N SER A 83 17.29 -5.05 -2.80
CA SER A 83 17.71 -5.92 -1.70
C SER A 83 19.22 -5.97 -1.48
N SER A 84 20.04 -5.44 -2.39
CA SER A 84 21.49 -5.35 -2.24
C SER A 84 21.94 -4.09 -1.50
N ILE A 85 21.08 -3.07 -1.40
CA ILE A 85 21.37 -1.81 -0.72
C ILE A 85 21.12 -1.96 0.79
N LEU A 86 22.14 -1.67 1.59
CA LEU A 86 22.08 -1.84 3.06
C LEU A 86 20.96 -1.01 3.69
N GLU A 87 20.81 0.24 3.30
CA GLU A 87 19.76 1.15 3.81
C GLU A 87 18.36 0.60 3.57
N HIS A 88 18.09 0.05 2.37
CA HIS A 88 16.81 -0.58 2.05
C HIS A 88 16.53 -1.80 2.93
N GLN A 89 17.55 -2.63 3.15
CA GLN A 89 17.44 -3.77 4.06
C GLN A 89 17.18 -3.33 5.51
N GLU A 90 17.86 -2.28 5.98
CA GLU A 90 17.70 -1.73 7.32
C GLU A 90 16.31 -1.13 7.53
N ALA A 91 15.78 -0.40 6.55
CA ALA A 91 14.41 0.10 6.57
C ALA A 91 13.40 -1.05 6.66
N LEU A 92 13.62 -2.14 5.90
CA LEU A 92 12.75 -3.32 5.95
C LEU A 92 12.82 -4.03 7.32
N ARG A 93 14.01 -4.19 7.90
CA ARG A 93 14.16 -4.71 9.28
C ARG A 93 13.48 -3.81 10.29
N ALA A 94 13.64 -2.49 10.18
CA ALA A 94 13.01 -1.52 11.06
C ALA A 94 11.48 -1.59 10.98
N LEU A 95 10.92 -1.79 9.79
CA LEU A 95 9.49 -1.99 9.61
C LEU A 95 9.02 -3.25 10.33
N TRP A 96 9.76 -4.37 10.21
CA TRP A 96 9.43 -5.58 10.95
C TRP A 96 9.44 -5.34 12.47
N SER A 97 10.51 -4.76 13.00
CA SER A 97 10.64 -4.48 14.44
C SER A 97 9.54 -3.56 14.96
N ALA A 98 9.08 -2.59 14.16
CA ALA A 98 7.96 -1.73 14.54
C ALA A 98 6.60 -2.44 14.46
N SER A 99 6.48 -3.45 13.59
CA SER A 99 5.26 -4.23 13.39
C SER A 99 5.09 -5.33 14.42
N PHE A 100 6.16 -6.07 14.71
CA PHE A 100 6.19 -7.22 15.61
C PHE A 100 7.34 -7.06 16.62
N PRO A 101 7.23 -6.15 17.61
CA PRO A 101 8.32 -5.82 18.53
C PRO A 101 8.75 -6.99 19.42
N GLU A 102 7.90 -8.00 19.60
CA GLU A 102 8.16 -9.20 20.39
C GLU A 102 8.75 -10.36 19.56
N GLU A 103 8.91 -10.18 18.24
CA GLU A 103 9.34 -11.24 17.34
C GLU A 103 10.61 -10.87 16.56
N GLU A 104 11.64 -11.70 16.70
CA GLU A 104 12.87 -11.55 15.92
C GLU A 104 12.65 -11.94 14.45
N LEU A 105 13.09 -11.09 13.53
CA LEU A 105 13.08 -11.39 12.10
C LEU A 105 14.21 -12.39 11.78
N ARG A 106 13.84 -13.58 11.31
CA ARG A 106 14.82 -14.64 10.98
C ARG A 106 15.60 -14.36 9.70
N GLY A 107 15.07 -13.53 8.81
CA GLY A 107 15.70 -13.15 7.57
C GLY A 107 14.81 -12.25 6.72
N LEU A 108 15.42 -11.52 5.79
CA LEU A 108 14.69 -10.66 4.85
C LEU A 108 13.83 -11.46 3.86
N ILE A 109 14.12 -12.75 3.71
CA ILE A 109 13.28 -13.72 2.99
C ILE A 109 12.84 -14.79 4.00
N SER A 110 11.57 -14.75 4.40
CA SER A 110 11.02 -15.54 5.51
C SER A 110 9.49 -15.65 5.39
N GLU A 111 8.92 -16.78 5.80
CA GLU A 111 7.44 -16.94 5.84
C GLU A 111 6.77 -15.95 6.80
N GLN A 112 7.53 -15.40 7.76
CA GLN A 112 7.06 -14.38 8.71
C GLN A 112 6.42 -13.17 8.02
N TRP A 113 6.91 -12.78 6.83
CA TRP A 113 6.36 -11.64 6.10
C TRP A 113 4.88 -11.82 5.71
N LYS A 114 4.41 -13.04 5.53
CA LYS A 114 2.99 -13.28 5.25
C LYS A 114 2.07 -12.83 6.39
N GLU A 115 2.57 -12.82 7.63
CA GLU A 115 1.82 -12.36 8.81
C GLU A 115 1.55 -10.85 8.77
N MET A 116 2.44 -10.07 8.14
CA MET A 116 2.24 -8.65 7.87
C MET A 116 1.36 -8.39 6.64
N GLY A 117 0.96 -9.45 5.93
CA GLY A 117 0.18 -9.35 4.69
C GLY A 117 1.01 -9.03 3.45
N TRP A 118 2.29 -9.42 3.40
CA TRP A 118 3.05 -9.48 2.14
C TRP A 118 2.58 -10.66 1.27
N GLN A 119 2.70 -10.58 -0.06
CA GLN A 119 2.19 -11.65 -0.95
C GLN A 119 2.95 -12.97 -0.80
N GLY A 120 4.24 -12.87 -0.50
CA GLY A 120 5.14 -14.01 -0.38
C GLY A 120 6.09 -13.88 0.79
N LYS A 121 7.06 -14.79 0.83
CA LYS A 121 8.16 -14.76 1.81
C LYS A 121 9.19 -13.66 1.55
N ASP A 122 9.12 -12.99 0.40
CA ASP A 122 10.09 -11.99 -0.05
C ASP A 122 9.35 -10.68 -0.38
N PRO A 123 9.36 -9.69 0.54
CA PRO A 123 8.73 -8.39 0.33
C PRO A 123 9.26 -7.62 -0.89
N SER A 124 10.48 -7.90 -1.34
CA SER A 124 11.08 -7.19 -2.49
C SER A 124 10.24 -7.32 -3.76
N THR A 125 9.47 -8.41 -3.87
CA THR A 125 8.61 -8.68 -5.04
C THR A 125 7.38 -7.77 -5.10
N ASP A 126 6.91 -7.27 -3.95
CA ASP A 126 5.72 -6.43 -3.81
C ASP A 126 6.04 -4.94 -4.09
N PHE A 127 7.28 -4.50 -3.86
CA PHE A 127 7.70 -3.10 -4.06
C PHE A 127 7.83 -2.66 -5.52
N ARG A 128 7.62 -3.55 -6.51
CA ARG A 128 7.80 -3.22 -7.94
C ARG A 128 6.93 -2.07 -8.43
N GLY A 129 5.73 -1.92 -7.87
CA GLY A 129 4.80 -0.83 -8.25
C GLY A 129 4.88 0.41 -7.37
N GLY A 130 5.38 0.28 -6.14
CA GLY A 130 5.40 1.38 -5.15
C GLY A 130 6.80 1.95 -4.85
N GLY A 131 7.86 1.33 -5.36
CA GLY A 131 9.24 1.75 -5.09
C GLY A 131 9.65 1.64 -3.62
N PHE A 132 10.83 2.16 -3.30
CA PHE A 132 11.33 2.24 -1.93
C PHE A 132 10.47 3.16 -1.06
N ILE A 133 9.91 4.23 -1.63
CA ILE A 133 9.04 5.18 -0.91
C ILE A 133 7.82 4.49 -0.25
N SER A 134 7.29 3.41 -0.82
CA SER A 134 6.20 2.65 -0.18
C SER A 134 6.62 1.96 1.13
N LEU A 135 7.89 1.54 1.23
CA LEU A 135 8.48 1.05 2.48
C LEU A 135 8.70 2.22 3.47
N GLU A 136 9.18 3.37 2.99
CA GLU A 136 9.30 4.57 3.82
C GLU A 136 7.96 4.99 4.42
N ASN A 137 6.88 4.98 3.61
CA ASN A 137 5.54 5.32 4.05
C ASN A 137 5.02 4.37 5.15
N LEU A 138 5.17 3.05 4.96
CA LEU A 138 4.80 2.05 5.98
C LEU A 138 5.59 2.28 7.28
N LEU A 139 6.88 2.54 7.18
CA LEU A 139 7.75 2.78 8.33
C LEU A 139 7.43 4.10 9.02
N TYR A 140 7.10 5.16 8.27
CA TYR A 140 6.63 6.43 8.79
C TYR A 140 5.34 6.23 9.59
N PHE A 141 4.37 5.48 9.05
CA PHE A 141 3.13 5.19 9.75
C PHE A 141 3.40 4.44 11.06
N ALA A 142 4.23 3.39 11.02
CA ALA A 142 4.57 2.60 12.19
C ALA A 142 5.25 3.42 13.30
N ARG A 143 6.07 4.41 12.94
CA ARG A 143 6.81 5.26 13.90
C ARG A 143 6.01 6.43 14.44
N ASN A 144 5.19 7.08 13.62
CA ASN A 144 4.52 8.33 13.99
C ASN A 144 3.10 8.12 14.53
N PHE A 145 2.43 7.03 14.14
CA PHE A 145 1.09 6.70 14.62
C PHE A 145 1.02 5.24 15.09
N GLN A 146 1.94 4.87 15.99
CA GLN A 146 2.16 3.48 16.41
C GLN A 146 0.89 2.74 16.83
N LYS A 147 0.01 3.38 17.62
CA LYS A 147 -1.27 2.79 18.04
C LYS A 147 -2.16 2.50 16.84
N SER A 148 -2.43 3.51 16.01
CA SER A 148 -3.26 3.36 14.81
C SER A 148 -2.68 2.34 13.84
N PHE A 149 -1.36 2.28 13.68
CA PHE A 149 -0.69 1.28 12.86
C PHE A 149 -0.90 -0.14 13.41
N GLN A 150 -0.73 -0.34 14.72
CA GLN A 150 -0.91 -1.65 15.37
C GLN A 150 -2.36 -2.12 15.34
N ASP A 151 -3.32 -1.23 15.58
CA ASP A 151 -4.75 -1.55 15.54
C ASP A 151 -5.17 -1.96 14.13
N LEU A 152 -4.62 -1.28 13.12
CA LEU A 152 -4.85 -1.57 11.70
C LEU A 152 -4.16 -2.85 11.23
N LEU A 153 -2.90 -3.10 11.64
CA LEU A 153 -2.15 -4.32 11.34
C LEU A 153 -2.86 -5.55 11.91
N ARG A 154 -3.33 -5.45 13.15
CA ARG A 154 -4.02 -6.53 13.88
C ARG A 154 -5.51 -6.61 13.59
N LYS A 155 -6.05 -5.69 12.78
CA LYS A 155 -7.47 -5.64 12.39
C LYS A 155 -8.41 -5.60 13.60
N GLN A 156 -8.08 -4.80 14.61
CA GLN A 156 -8.78 -4.80 15.90
C GLN A 156 -10.18 -4.18 15.85
N GLU A 157 -10.41 -3.26 14.91
CA GLU A 157 -11.65 -2.48 14.82
C GLU A 157 -12.66 -3.11 13.84
N GLY A 158 -13.95 -3.05 14.18
CA GLY A 158 -15.06 -3.33 13.27
C GLY A 158 -15.39 -4.81 13.08
N ASP A 159 -16.56 -5.05 12.47
CA ASP A 159 -16.96 -6.38 11.99
C ASP A 159 -16.33 -6.62 10.61
N ARG A 160 -15.60 -7.73 10.47
CA ARG A 160 -14.68 -7.97 9.36
C ARG A 160 -14.99 -9.25 8.63
N SER A 161 -14.74 -9.24 7.33
CA SER A 161 -14.88 -10.40 6.47
C SER A 161 -13.88 -11.48 6.88
N VAL A 162 -14.19 -12.75 6.61
CA VAL A 162 -13.19 -13.83 6.73
C VAL A 162 -12.03 -13.61 5.74
N TRP A 163 -12.35 -13.03 4.58
CA TRP A 163 -11.42 -12.68 3.53
C TRP A 163 -11.12 -11.18 3.59
N GLU A 164 -10.17 -10.80 4.42
CA GLU A 164 -9.69 -9.41 4.60
C GLU A 164 -8.67 -9.01 3.53
N TYR A 165 -8.38 -7.71 3.45
CA TYR A 165 -7.28 -7.22 2.63
C TYR A 165 -5.91 -7.52 3.28
N PRO A 166 -4.90 -7.87 2.48
CA PRO A 166 -3.52 -8.02 2.94
C PRO A 166 -2.94 -6.65 3.33
N PHE A 167 -2.56 -6.46 4.60
CA PHE A 167 -2.15 -5.15 5.15
C PHE A 167 -0.99 -4.51 4.37
N ALA A 168 0.16 -5.17 4.25
CA ALA A 168 1.32 -4.58 3.59
C ALA A 168 1.06 -4.28 2.09
N VAL A 169 0.42 -5.20 1.39
CA VAL A 169 0.05 -5.02 -0.04
C VAL A 169 -0.92 -3.86 -0.20
N ALA A 170 -1.88 -3.70 0.71
CA ALA A 170 -2.79 -2.54 0.68
C ALA A 170 -2.03 -1.23 0.88
N GLY A 171 -1.07 -1.21 1.81
CA GLY A 171 -0.15 -0.10 1.99
C GLY A 171 0.58 0.29 0.71
N VAL A 172 1.19 -0.67 0.01
CA VAL A 172 1.87 -0.39 -1.28
C VAL A 172 0.91 0.17 -2.33
N ASN A 173 -0.32 -0.36 -2.41
CA ASN A 173 -1.34 0.14 -3.33
C ASN A 173 -1.80 1.57 -3.02
N ILE A 174 -1.83 1.97 -1.75
CA ILE A 174 -2.13 3.34 -1.33
C ILE A 174 -1.05 4.31 -1.82
N THR A 175 0.23 3.96 -1.63
CA THR A 175 1.34 4.78 -2.16
C THR A 175 1.19 4.99 -3.66
N PHE A 176 0.96 3.92 -4.43
CA PHE A 176 0.76 4.00 -5.87
C PHE A 176 -0.44 4.87 -6.25
N MET A 177 -1.58 4.68 -5.57
CA MET A 177 -2.78 5.48 -5.79
C MET A 177 -2.52 6.97 -5.55
N LEU A 178 -1.78 7.33 -4.49
CA LEU A 178 -1.45 8.72 -4.18
C LEU A 178 -0.55 9.35 -5.24
N ILE A 179 0.51 8.66 -5.67
CA ILE A 179 1.41 9.12 -6.74
C ILE A 179 0.62 9.46 -8.01
N GLN A 180 -0.31 8.59 -8.41
CA GLN A 180 -1.16 8.80 -9.57
C GLN A 180 -2.21 9.90 -9.37
N MET A 181 -2.88 9.92 -8.21
CA MET A 181 -3.93 10.88 -7.90
C MET A 181 -3.42 12.32 -7.88
N LEU A 182 -2.21 12.51 -7.31
CA LEU A 182 -1.55 13.79 -7.14
C LEU A 182 -0.71 14.20 -8.36
N ASP A 183 -0.58 13.31 -9.36
CA ASP A 183 0.16 13.54 -10.60
C ASP A 183 1.66 13.85 -10.36
N LEU A 184 2.26 13.13 -9.41
CA LEU A 184 3.62 13.41 -8.91
C LEU A 184 4.73 13.02 -9.89
N GLU A 185 4.47 12.18 -10.88
CA GLU A 185 5.45 11.82 -11.93
C GLU A 185 5.52 12.87 -13.06
N ALA A 186 4.60 13.84 -13.09
CA ALA A 186 4.65 14.94 -14.04
C ALA A 186 5.63 16.03 -13.56
N VAL A 187 6.26 16.74 -14.49
CA VAL A 187 7.15 17.90 -14.17
C VAL A 187 6.46 18.90 -13.24
N LYS A 188 5.14 19.09 -13.42
CA LYS A 188 4.26 19.75 -12.46
C LYS A 188 2.87 19.10 -12.48
N PRO A 189 2.14 19.07 -11.35
CA PRO A 189 0.81 18.50 -11.30
C PRO A 189 -0.14 19.16 -12.29
N ARG A 190 -0.95 18.35 -12.97
CA ARG A 190 -1.94 18.79 -13.96
C ARG A 190 -3.36 18.83 -13.41
N THR A 191 -3.54 18.46 -12.14
CA THR A 191 -4.84 18.43 -11.45
C THR A 191 -4.88 19.47 -10.34
N LEU A 192 -6.07 19.99 -10.02
CA LEU A 192 -6.26 20.91 -8.90
C LEU A 192 -5.87 20.26 -7.56
N VAL A 193 -6.19 18.97 -7.38
CA VAL A 193 -5.83 18.20 -6.19
C VAL A 193 -4.31 18.13 -6.00
N GLY A 194 -3.56 17.84 -7.06
CA GLY A 194 -2.09 17.84 -7.01
C GLY A 194 -1.52 19.23 -6.74
N ALA A 195 -2.09 20.29 -7.33
CA ALA A 195 -1.68 21.66 -7.07
C ALA A 195 -1.96 22.12 -5.62
N ILE A 196 -3.07 21.68 -5.03
CA ILE A 196 -3.36 21.94 -3.61
C ILE A 196 -2.39 21.17 -2.70
N PHE A 197 -2.12 19.90 -3.01
CA PHE A 197 -1.17 19.10 -2.24
C PHE A 197 0.22 19.75 -2.18
N LEU A 198 0.68 20.39 -3.26
CA LEU A 198 1.96 21.11 -3.25
C LEU A 198 2.01 22.27 -2.25
N LYS A 199 0.88 22.86 -1.87
CA LYS A 199 0.84 23.85 -0.79
C LYS A 199 1.20 23.20 0.54
N PHE A 200 0.60 22.05 0.85
CA PHE A 200 0.93 21.29 2.06
C PHE A 200 2.37 20.79 2.05
N LEU A 201 2.85 20.30 0.89
CA LEU A 201 4.22 19.83 0.74
C LEU A 201 5.26 20.94 0.96
N SER A 202 4.98 22.17 0.53
CA SER A 202 5.88 23.31 0.76
C SER A 202 5.95 23.77 2.22
N GLU A 203 4.97 23.39 3.04
CA GLU A 203 4.94 23.72 4.47
C GLU A 203 5.42 22.57 5.35
N ASN A 204 5.38 21.34 4.83
CA ASN A 204 5.74 20.13 5.56
C ASN A 204 6.39 19.11 4.62
N GLU A 205 7.69 18.87 4.79
CA GLU A 205 8.46 17.90 4.00
C GLU A 205 7.93 16.46 4.14
N SER A 206 7.25 16.15 5.26
CA SER A 206 6.60 14.85 5.50
C SER A 206 5.13 14.81 5.04
N ALA A 207 4.65 15.80 4.28
CA ALA A 207 3.25 15.87 3.87
C ALA A 207 2.78 14.62 3.11
N PHE A 208 3.62 14.06 2.23
CA PHE A 208 3.28 12.84 1.51
C PHE A 208 3.11 11.64 2.45
N ASP A 209 4.04 11.47 3.39
CA ASP A 209 4.01 10.37 4.36
C ASP A 209 2.85 10.52 5.37
N LEU A 210 2.51 11.75 5.74
CA LEU A 210 1.34 12.04 6.56
C LEU A 210 0.03 11.74 5.81
N LEU A 211 -0.08 12.22 4.56
CA LEU A 211 -1.24 11.95 3.72
C LEU A 211 -1.41 10.44 3.47
N TYR A 212 -0.32 9.69 3.33
CA TYR A 212 -0.33 8.24 3.27
C TYR A 212 -1.01 7.62 4.51
N CYS A 213 -0.64 8.05 5.72
CA CYS A 213 -1.23 7.54 6.95
C CYS A 213 -2.75 7.82 6.98
N ILE A 214 -3.15 9.06 6.68
CA ILE A 214 -4.56 9.48 6.64
C ILE A 214 -5.32 8.58 5.66
N THR A 215 -4.76 8.38 4.47
CA THR A 215 -5.35 7.59 3.41
C THR A 215 -5.51 6.13 3.79
N PHE A 216 -4.56 5.55 4.54
CA PHE A 216 -4.65 4.16 4.96
C PHE A 216 -5.78 3.96 5.98
N LYS A 217 -5.93 4.85 6.97
CA LYS A 217 -7.08 4.78 7.87
C LYS A 217 -8.40 5.08 7.18
N LEU A 218 -8.43 6.00 6.21
CA LEU A 218 -9.60 6.22 5.38
C LEU A 218 -9.97 4.96 4.58
N MET A 219 -8.98 4.26 4.00
CA MET A 219 -9.22 3.02 3.26
C MET A 219 -9.84 1.93 4.14
N ASP A 220 -9.33 1.76 5.36
CA ASP A 220 -9.91 0.82 6.33
C ASP A 220 -11.32 1.22 6.78
N HIS A 221 -11.57 2.52 6.95
CA HIS A 221 -12.91 3.03 7.25
C HIS A 221 -13.90 2.70 6.12
N GLU A 222 -13.52 2.95 4.86
CA GLU A 222 -14.33 2.58 3.69
C GLU A 222 -14.54 1.06 3.62
N TRP A 223 -13.50 0.27 3.89
CA TRP A 223 -13.58 -1.19 3.93
C TRP A 223 -14.66 -1.68 4.90
N LEU A 224 -14.64 -1.16 6.14
CA LEU A 224 -15.59 -1.51 7.18
C LEU A 224 -17.01 -1.01 6.86
N SER A 225 -17.13 0.23 6.40
CA SER A 225 -18.41 0.84 6.00
C SER A 225 -19.11 0.03 4.90
N MET A 226 -18.33 -0.48 3.94
CA MET A 226 -18.82 -1.28 2.83
C MET A 226 -19.03 -2.76 3.18
N ARG A 227 -18.61 -3.21 4.39
CA ARG A 227 -18.52 -4.64 4.75
C ARG A 227 -17.76 -5.44 3.69
N ALA A 228 -16.67 -4.86 3.22
CA ALA A 228 -15.93 -5.36 2.06
C ALA A 228 -15.25 -6.70 2.35
N SER A 229 -15.07 -7.47 1.28
CA SER A 229 -14.21 -8.65 1.26
C SER A 229 -13.02 -8.41 0.34
N TYR A 230 -12.06 -9.33 0.32
CA TYR A 230 -10.93 -9.33 -0.61
C TYR A 230 -11.33 -9.05 -2.06
N MET A 231 -12.49 -9.54 -2.51
CA MET A 231 -12.99 -9.33 -3.87
C MET A 231 -13.36 -7.87 -4.17
N ASP A 232 -13.63 -7.08 -3.14
CA ASP A 232 -14.07 -5.68 -3.22
C ASP A 232 -12.91 -4.68 -3.15
N PHE A 233 -11.66 -5.17 -3.04
CA PHE A 233 -10.47 -4.34 -2.83
C PHE A 233 -10.39 -3.14 -3.79
N ASN A 234 -10.56 -3.38 -5.09
CA ASN A 234 -10.53 -2.31 -6.09
C ASN A 234 -11.69 -1.32 -5.96
N THR A 235 -12.84 -1.75 -5.45
CA THR A 235 -13.99 -0.89 -5.20
C THR A 235 -13.71 0.03 -4.01
N VAL A 236 -13.13 -0.52 -2.93
CA VAL A 236 -12.72 0.26 -1.74
C VAL A 236 -11.63 1.27 -2.09
N MET A 237 -10.60 0.88 -2.85
CA MET A 237 -9.56 1.81 -3.31
C MET A 237 -10.13 2.99 -4.12
N LYS A 238 -11.12 2.74 -4.99
CA LYS A 238 -11.80 3.81 -5.74
C LYS A 238 -12.64 4.71 -4.85
N ALA A 239 -13.31 4.16 -3.84
CA ALA A 239 -14.08 4.94 -2.86
C ALA A 239 -13.14 5.83 -2.03
N THR A 240 -12.05 5.26 -1.53
CA THR A 240 -10.97 5.94 -0.80
C THR A 240 -10.41 7.12 -1.60
N ARG A 241 -10.01 6.89 -2.86
CA ARG A 241 -9.51 7.95 -3.75
C ARG A 241 -10.50 9.10 -3.89
N ARG A 242 -11.78 8.78 -4.16
CA ARG A 242 -12.83 9.80 -4.34
C ARG A 242 -13.10 10.59 -3.06
N GLN A 243 -13.07 9.93 -1.92
CA GLN A 243 -13.27 10.60 -0.63
C GLN A 243 -12.09 11.53 -0.34
N LEU A 244 -10.86 11.07 -0.56
CA LEU A 244 -9.67 11.90 -0.35
C LEU A 244 -9.60 13.11 -1.30
N GLU A 245 -9.93 12.92 -2.59
CA GLU A 245 -10.04 14.02 -3.56
C GLU A 245 -11.07 15.07 -3.10
N ARG A 246 -12.20 14.65 -2.51
CA ARG A 246 -13.20 15.58 -1.97
C ARG A 246 -12.65 16.34 -0.77
N GLU A 247 -11.99 15.67 0.17
CA GLU A 247 -11.47 16.31 1.39
C GLU A 247 -10.37 17.33 1.06
N LEU A 248 -9.46 17.02 0.13
CA LEU A 248 -8.41 17.96 -0.32
C LEU A 248 -8.95 19.19 -1.06
N LEU A 249 -10.21 19.17 -1.50
CA LEU A 249 -10.86 20.28 -2.22
C LEU A 249 -11.75 21.16 -1.31
N LEU A 250 -11.86 20.83 -0.02
CA LEU A 250 -12.59 21.65 0.93
C LEU A 250 -11.89 22.99 1.17
N GLU A 251 -12.66 24.08 1.25
CA GLU A 251 -12.13 25.45 1.31
C GLU A 251 -11.43 25.79 2.63
N ASP A 252 -11.78 25.11 3.72
CA ASP A 252 -11.31 25.33 5.08
C ASP A 252 -10.07 24.50 5.45
N ILE A 253 -9.57 23.68 4.52
CA ILE A 253 -8.38 22.84 4.75
C ILE A 253 -7.13 23.68 4.50
N THR A 254 -6.47 24.08 5.60
CA THR A 254 -5.22 24.82 5.56
C THR A 254 -4.00 23.94 5.80
N ARG A 255 -4.20 22.79 6.46
CA ARG A 255 -3.19 21.77 6.72
C ARG A 255 -3.76 20.38 6.52
N LEU A 256 -2.89 19.38 6.38
CA LEU A 256 -3.34 17.98 6.28
C LEU A 256 -4.05 17.48 7.54
N GLU A 257 -3.72 18.04 8.71
CA GLU A 257 -4.38 17.70 9.97
C GLU A 257 -5.82 18.23 10.07
N ASP A 258 -6.22 19.17 9.20
CA ASP A 258 -7.58 19.68 9.13
C ASP A 258 -8.51 18.72 8.35
N LEU A 259 -7.95 17.74 7.61
CA LEU A 259 -8.75 16.79 6.83
C LEU A 259 -9.69 15.99 7.75
N PRO A 260 -10.98 15.81 7.41
CA PRO A 260 -11.90 14.98 8.20
C PRO A 260 -11.36 13.57 8.49
N SER A 261 -10.65 12.97 7.54
CA SER A 261 -10.04 11.65 7.72
C SER A 261 -8.84 11.62 8.67
N TYR A 262 -8.24 12.77 9.02
CA TYR A 262 -7.16 12.83 10.00
C TYR A 262 -7.61 12.36 11.39
N GLU A 263 -8.87 12.59 11.76
CA GLU A 263 -9.43 12.07 13.02
C GLU A 263 -9.34 10.55 13.13
N LEU A 264 -9.35 9.83 12.00
CA LEU A 264 -9.25 8.37 11.99
C LEU A 264 -7.87 7.88 12.44
N LEU A 265 -6.81 8.70 12.32
CA LEU A 265 -5.45 8.37 12.78
C LEU A 265 -5.26 8.51 14.28
N THR A 266 -6.06 9.36 14.92
CA THR A 266 -5.87 9.76 16.32
C THR A 266 -6.82 9.08 17.30
N ARG A 267 -7.76 8.28 16.79
CA ARG A 267 -8.71 7.48 17.58
C ARG A 267 -8.04 6.28 18.28
#